data_AF-A0A962XNR1-F1
#
_entry.id   AF-A0A962XNR1-F1
#
_cell.length_a   1.000
_cell.length_b   1.000
_cell.length_c   1.000
_cell.angle_alpha   90.00
_cell.angle_beta   90.00
_cell.angle_gamma   90.00
#
_symmetry.space_group_name_H-M   'P 1'
#
loop_
_entity.id
_entity.type
_entity.pdbx_description
1 polymer ?
#
loop_
_entity_poly.entity_id
_entity_poly.type
_entity_poly.pdbx_seq_one_letter_code
_entity_poly.pdbx_strand_id
1 'polypeptide(L)'
;MATGTGYISISRERSVSYGLRAFTLVIDDQTVDKIRSGESKRFALPGGRHSIRVQLDGYKSRPLEVDLQAGETITVECGNLAPKTLRESFSLSGIGQSLKALSAPEDYLFVKRVGSDHAAAPAAPRRETPSPPRKARSDLTLFVSYRREDSRAVTGRICDRLTAHFGRRGVFRDVDSIPIGMDFRDKIRETIDQADMLVAVIGPRWVDIRDQHGEVRLAQPEDYVRLEIESALAKGIPVIPVLIDDAPMPGTDQLPESLAQFAYLNALFIPREPFFHAGVDKLIEEIEQLAGHAPQARKQFCVGCGSPLAAGQRFCTGCGRPTTAA
;
A
#
# COMPACT_ATOMS: atom_id res chain seq x y z
N MET A 1 30.99 -17.07 -40.99
CA MET A 1 29.59 -16.90 -41.44
C MET A 1 29.13 -15.55 -40.92
N ALA A 2 28.58 -14.66 -41.77
CA ALA A 2 28.12 -13.37 -41.29
C ALA A 2 26.95 -13.60 -40.31
N THR A 3 27.18 -13.35 -39.02
CA THR A 3 26.14 -13.40 -37.98
C THR A 3 25.22 -12.20 -38.21
N GLY A 4 24.26 -12.35 -39.12
CA GLY A 4 23.28 -11.29 -39.37
C GLY A 4 22.50 -10.97 -38.10
N THR A 5 22.02 -9.73 -38.00
CA THR A 5 21.32 -9.23 -36.80
C THR A 5 19.92 -9.84 -36.70
N GLY A 6 19.57 -10.40 -35.55
CA GLY A 6 18.21 -10.76 -35.16
C GLY A 6 17.68 -9.83 -34.06
N TYR A 7 16.45 -10.08 -33.60
CA TYR A 7 15.82 -9.29 -32.56
C TYR A 7 15.17 -10.14 -31.46
N ILE A 8 15.24 -9.66 -30.22
CA ILE A 8 14.44 -10.17 -29.10
C ILE A 8 13.42 -9.11 -28.71
N SER A 9 12.13 -9.48 -28.68
CA SER A 9 11.06 -8.65 -28.16
C SER A 9 10.61 -9.17 -26.80
N ILE A 10 10.93 -8.45 -25.72
CA ILE A 10 10.59 -8.81 -24.34
C ILE A 10 9.37 -8.01 -23.91
N SER A 11 8.31 -8.70 -23.50
CA SER A 11 7.11 -8.08 -22.91
C SER A 11 6.98 -8.46 -21.44
N ARG A 12 6.46 -7.55 -20.62
CA ARG A 12 6.13 -7.84 -19.23
C ARG A 12 4.62 -7.79 -19.01
N GLU A 13 4.06 -8.85 -18.44
CA GLU A 13 2.65 -8.88 -18.06
C GLU A 13 2.31 -7.71 -17.10
N ARG A 14 1.11 -7.15 -17.26
CA ARG A 14 0.60 -6.15 -16.31
C ARG A 14 0.31 -6.83 -14.98
N SER A 15 1.00 -6.38 -13.95
CA SER A 15 0.78 -6.77 -12.55
C SER A 15 0.29 -5.58 -11.76
N VAL A 16 -0.75 -5.80 -10.95
CA VAL A 16 -1.36 -4.80 -10.05
C VAL A 16 -0.53 -4.67 -8.76
N SER A 17 -0.08 -5.79 -8.19
CA SER A 17 0.70 -5.85 -6.94
C SER A 17 2.18 -5.45 -7.08
N TYR A 18 2.75 -5.49 -8.30
CA TYR A 18 4.15 -5.11 -8.57
C TYR A 18 4.28 -4.03 -9.66
N GLY A 19 3.24 -3.23 -9.86
CA GLY A 19 3.14 -2.24 -10.94
C GLY A 19 4.24 -1.16 -10.94
N LEU A 20 4.74 -0.79 -9.75
CA LEU A 20 5.68 0.32 -9.56
C LEU A 20 7.16 -0.08 -9.66
N ARG A 21 7.50 -1.38 -9.63
CA ARG A 21 8.89 -1.85 -9.72
C ARG A 21 9.22 -2.32 -11.13
N ALA A 22 10.42 -2.03 -11.62
CA ALA A 22 10.90 -2.49 -12.92
C ALA A 22 11.80 -3.72 -12.76
N PHE A 23 11.65 -4.72 -13.62
CA PHE A 23 12.58 -5.85 -13.67
C PHE A 23 13.86 -5.42 -14.38
N THR A 24 15.02 -5.81 -13.88
CA THR A 24 16.28 -5.65 -14.59
C THR A 24 16.39 -6.74 -15.65
N LEU A 25 16.55 -6.35 -16.91
CA LEU A 25 16.78 -7.25 -18.05
C LEU A 25 18.27 -7.57 -18.15
N VAL A 26 18.59 -8.85 -18.19
CA VAL A 26 19.97 -9.34 -18.35
C VAL A 26 20.05 -10.26 -19.56
N ILE A 27 20.95 -9.95 -20.48
CA ILE A 27 21.24 -10.74 -21.68
C ILE A 27 22.73 -11.06 -21.67
N ASP A 28 23.09 -12.33 -21.82
CA ASP A 28 24.48 -12.83 -21.80
C ASP A 28 25.27 -12.32 -20.58
N ASP A 29 24.62 -12.43 -19.41
CA ASP A 29 25.10 -11.95 -18.11
C ASP A 29 25.34 -10.43 -17.98
N GLN A 30 25.04 -9.64 -19.01
CA GLN A 30 25.10 -8.18 -18.97
C GLN A 30 23.73 -7.57 -18.73
N THR A 31 23.66 -6.57 -17.83
CA THR A 31 22.44 -5.79 -17.66
C THR A 31 22.25 -4.86 -18.86
N VAL A 32 21.16 -5.04 -19.58
CA VAL A 32 20.89 -4.28 -20.82
C VAL A 32 19.89 -3.16 -20.64
N ASP A 33 18.88 -3.34 -19.77
CA ASP A 33 17.85 -2.33 -19.50
C ASP A 33 16.98 -2.73 -18.29
N LYS A 34 15.94 -1.95 -17.99
CA LYS A 34 14.84 -2.29 -17.06
C LYS A 34 13.49 -2.31 -17.79
N ILE A 35 12.56 -3.15 -17.37
CA ILE A 35 11.20 -3.28 -17.95
C ILE A 35 10.11 -3.14 -16.87
N ARG A 36 9.22 -2.16 -17.05
CA ARG A 36 8.09 -1.85 -16.16
C ARG A 36 6.89 -2.74 -16.44
N SER A 37 5.94 -2.74 -15.50
CA SER A 37 4.68 -3.49 -15.62
C SER A 37 3.92 -3.09 -16.88
N GLY A 38 3.58 -4.06 -17.74
CA GLY A 38 2.91 -3.81 -19.02
C GLY A 38 3.76 -3.21 -20.13
N GLU A 39 5.08 -3.05 -19.93
CA GLU A 39 6.01 -2.52 -20.93
C GLU A 39 6.47 -3.64 -21.90
N SER A 40 6.87 -3.25 -23.11
CA SER A 40 7.54 -4.14 -24.07
C SER A 40 8.76 -3.44 -24.66
N LYS A 41 9.87 -4.17 -24.80
CA LYS A 41 11.14 -3.68 -25.32
C LYS A 41 11.71 -4.60 -26.38
N ARG A 42 12.43 -4.04 -27.35
CA ARG A 42 13.05 -4.79 -28.45
C ARG A 42 14.55 -4.52 -28.50
N PHE A 43 15.35 -5.58 -28.59
CA PHE A 43 16.81 -5.53 -28.62
C PHE A 43 17.32 -6.17 -29.90
N ALA A 44 18.30 -5.56 -30.55
CA ALA A 44 19.01 -6.13 -31.69
C ALA A 44 20.24 -6.89 -31.17
N LEU A 45 20.39 -8.16 -31.57
CA LEU A 45 21.49 -9.01 -31.15
C LEU A 45 22.13 -9.68 -32.38
N PRO A 46 23.44 -10.02 -32.34
CA PRO A 46 24.06 -10.87 -33.35
C PRO A 46 23.34 -12.21 -33.47
N GLY A 47 23.38 -12.86 -34.64
CA GLY A 47 22.89 -14.23 -34.75
C GLY A 47 23.72 -15.19 -33.90
N GLY A 48 23.05 -16.08 -33.15
CA GLY A 48 23.69 -17.05 -32.26
C GLY A 48 22.88 -17.36 -31.00
N ARG A 49 23.49 -18.10 -30.07
CA ARG A 49 22.89 -18.46 -28.78
C ARG A 49 23.00 -17.30 -27.80
N HIS A 50 21.87 -16.96 -27.16
CA HIS A 50 21.78 -15.93 -26.13
C HIS A 50 21.06 -16.45 -24.89
N SER A 51 21.47 -15.97 -23.72
CA SER A 51 20.84 -16.27 -22.44
C SER A 51 20.08 -15.05 -21.92
N ILE A 52 18.77 -15.17 -21.70
CA ILE A 52 17.91 -14.06 -21.25
C ILE A 52 17.36 -14.35 -19.85
N ARG A 53 17.51 -13.43 -18.90
CA ARG A 53 16.88 -13.53 -17.58
C ARG A 53 16.40 -12.17 -17.07
N VAL A 54 15.53 -12.21 -16.06
CA VAL A 54 15.08 -11.01 -15.35
C VAL A 54 15.45 -11.08 -13.87
N GLN A 55 15.64 -9.90 -13.28
CA GLN A 55 15.96 -9.77 -11.86
C GLN A 55 15.09 -8.71 -11.17
N LEU A 56 14.79 -8.94 -9.91
CA LEU A 56 14.08 -7.98 -9.04
C LEU A 56 14.58 -8.19 -7.61
N ASP A 57 15.09 -7.13 -6.97
CA ASP A 57 15.41 -7.13 -5.53
C ASP A 57 16.23 -8.34 -5.04
N GLY A 58 17.24 -8.73 -5.82
CA GLY A 58 18.12 -9.87 -5.52
C GLY A 58 17.64 -11.22 -6.06
N TYR A 59 16.36 -11.35 -6.41
CA TYR A 59 15.81 -12.54 -7.08
C TYR A 59 16.20 -12.56 -8.55
N LYS A 60 16.46 -13.74 -9.11
CA LYS A 60 16.79 -13.97 -10.53
C LYS A 60 15.89 -15.07 -11.08
N SER A 61 15.33 -14.86 -12.27
CA SER A 61 14.65 -15.94 -12.99
C SER A 61 15.65 -16.99 -13.46
N ARG A 62 15.16 -18.20 -13.74
CA ARG A 62 15.90 -19.13 -14.61
C ARG A 62 16.18 -18.47 -15.97
N PRO A 63 17.37 -18.68 -16.56
CA PRO A 63 17.69 -18.16 -17.88
C PRO A 63 16.87 -18.90 -18.95
N LEU A 64 16.37 -18.14 -19.92
CA LEU A 64 15.83 -18.66 -21.16
C LEU A 64 16.93 -18.62 -22.22
N GLU A 65 17.38 -19.80 -22.64
CA GLU A 65 18.31 -19.95 -23.75
C GLU A 65 17.55 -19.86 -25.08
N VAL A 66 18.01 -19.00 -25.98
CA VAL A 66 17.46 -18.84 -27.33
C VAL A 66 18.56 -18.93 -28.36
N ASP A 67 18.26 -19.50 -29.52
CA ASP A 67 19.13 -19.49 -30.70
C ASP A 67 18.49 -18.57 -31.74
N LEU A 68 19.14 -17.44 -32.02
CA LEU A 68 18.60 -16.35 -32.81
C LEU A 68 19.20 -16.35 -34.21
N GLN A 69 18.34 -16.52 -35.23
CA GLN A 69 18.78 -16.44 -36.63
C GLN A 69 18.80 -15.00 -37.15
N ALA A 70 19.60 -14.75 -38.19
CA ALA A 70 19.66 -13.46 -38.86
C ALA A 70 18.28 -13.06 -39.41
N GLY A 71 17.80 -11.86 -39.05
CA GLY A 71 16.48 -11.35 -39.44
C GLY A 71 15.31 -11.91 -38.63
N GLU A 72 15.53 -12.90 -37.75
CA GLU A 72 14.48 -13.45 -36.88
C GLU A 72 14.10 -12.45 -35.78
N THR A 73 12.84 -12.50 -35.33
CA THR A 73 12.43 -11.86 -34.08
C THR A 73 11.83 -12.92 -33.14
N ILE A 74 12.46 -13.12 -31.98
CA ILE A 74 11.94 -14.00 -30.93
C ILE A 74 11.18 -13.15 -29.92
N THR A 75 9.91 -13.48 -29.72
CA THR A 75 9.08 -12.84 -28.69
C THR A 75 9.15 -13.64 -27.40
N VAL A 76 9.44 -12.95 -26.31
CA VAL A 76 9.50 -13.52 -24.97
C VAL A 76 8.62 -12.71 -24.02
N GLU A 77 8.03 -13.40 -23.06
CA GLU A 77 7.22 -12.83 -21.99
C GLU A 77 7.94 -13.06 -20.66
N CYS A 78 8.03 -12.02 -19.85
CA CYS A 78 8.57 -12.08 -18.50
C CYS A 78 7.55 -11.62 -17.47
N GLY A 79 7.64 -12.18 -16.28
CA GLY A 79 6.64 -11.96 -15.25
C GLY A 79 7.05 -12.53 -13.90
N ASN A 80 6.11 -12.51 -12.97
CA ASN A 80 6.23 -13.22 -11.71
C ASN A 80 5.00 -14.10 -11.49
N LEU A 81 5.13 -15.11 -10.63
CA LEU A 81 4.02 -15.96 -10.21
C LEU A 81 3.14 -15.31 -9.14
N ALA A 82 3.14 -13.98 -9.05
CA ALA A 82 2.23 -13.27 -8.16
C ALA A 82 0.79 -13.48 -8.66
N PRO A 83 -0.19 -13.69 -7.76
CA PRO A 83 -1.59 -13.84 -8.15
C PRO A 83 -2.03 -12.68 -9.05
N LYS A 84 -2.63 -13.01 -10.21
CA LYS A 84 -2.96 -12.02 -11.25
C LYS A 84 -4.26 -11.28 -10.95
N THR A 85 -5.10 -11.83 -10.07
CA THR A 85 -6.37 -11.22 -9.64
C THR A 85 -6.64 -11.45 -8.15
N LEU A 86 -7.43 -10.56 -7.54
CA LEU A 86 -7.88 -10.66 -6.14
C LEU A 86 -8.55 -12.00 -5.83
N ARG A 87 -9.35 -12.52 -6.77
CA ARG A 87 -10.08 -13.78 -6.59
C ARG A 87 -9.16 -15.00 -6.57
N GLU A 88 -8.06 -14.96 -7.30
CA GLU A 88 -7.05 -16.03 -7.32
C GLU A 88 -6.26 -16.08 -6.01
N SER A 89 -5.96 -14.93 -5.40
CA SER A 89 -5.26 -14.81 -4.11
C SER A 89 -5.99 -15.50 -2.94
N PHE A 90 -7.31 -15.65 -3.04
CA PHE A 90 -8.16 -16.31 -2.03
C PHE A 90 -8.57 -17.75 -2.39
N SER A 91 -8.01 -18.33 -3.45
CA SER A 91 -8.22 -19.74 -3.80
C SER A 91 -7.18 -20.64 -3.11
N LEU A 92 -7.54 -21.89 -2.79
CA LEU A 92 -6.58 -22.91 -2.28
C LEU A 92 -5.36 -23.06 -3.20
N SER A 93 -5.53 -22.88 -4.52
CA SER A 93 -4.45 -22.83 -5.51
C SER A 93 -3.55 -21.59 -5.42
N GLY A 94 -4.09 -20.41 -5.09
CA GLY A 94 -3.33 -19.16 -4.92
C GLY A 94 -2.60 -19.06 -3.59
N ILE A 95 -3.16 -19.65 -2.54
CA ILE A 95 -2.48 -19.89 -1.25
C ILE A 95 -1.31 -20.87 -1.46
N GLY A 96 -1.50 -21.92 -2.27
CA GLY A 96 -0.44 -22.87 -2.65
C GLY A 96 0.67 -22.26 -3.53
N GLN A 97 0.35 -21.31 -4.42
CA GLN A 97 1.35 -20.56 -5.19
C GLN A 97 2.16 -19.59 -4.32
N SER A 98 1.51 -18.94 -3.35
CA SER A 98 2.17 -18.06 -2.38
C SER A 98 3.14 -18.85 -1.46
N LEU A 99 2.81 -20.10 -1.14
CA LEU A 99 3.67 -21.01 -0.39
C LEU A 99 4.85 -21.58 -1.22
N LYS A 100 4.71 -21.73 -2.55
CA LYS A 100 5.83 -22.15 -3.42
C LYS A 100 6.98 -21.13 -3.50
N ALA A 101 6.68 -19.85 -3.29
CA ALA A 101 7.71 -18.79 -3.21
C ALA A 101 8.68 -18.99 -2.04
N LEU A 102 8.28 -19.75 -1.01
CA LEU A 102 9.12 -20.09 0.16
C LEU A 102 9.99 -21.33 -0.08
N SER A 103 9.69 -22.17 -1.07
CA SER A 103 10.41 -23.43 -1.32
C SER A 103 11.32 -23.44 -2.57
N ALA A 104 11.11 -22.55 -3.54
CA ALA A 104 11.92 -22.45 -4.77
C ALA A 104 11.95 -21.00 -5.32
N PRO A 105 12.81 -20.10 -4.81
CA PRO A 105 12.79 -18.66 -5.14
C PRO A 105 13.12 -18.34 -6.62
N GLU A 106 13.79 -19.23 -7.32
CA GLU A 106 14.11 -19.17 -8.75
C GLU A 106 12.92 -19.38 -9.71
N ASP A 107 11.82 -19.94 -9.20
CA ASP A 107 10.59 -20.14 -9.96
C ASP A 107 9.62 -18.95 -9.82
N TYR A 108 9.93 -17.97 -8.96
CA TYR A 108 9.06 -16.82 -8.71
C TYR A 108 9.06 -15.81 -9.87
N LEU A 109 10.21 -15.58 -10.50
CA LEU A 109 10.36 -14.78 -11.70
C LEU A 109 10.53 -15.72 -12.90
N PHE A 110 9.87 -15.41 -14.01
CA PHE A 110 9.99 -16.22 -15.22
C PHE A 110 10.30 -15.38 -16.46
N VAL A 111 10.96 -16.02 -17.43
CA VAL A 111 11.05 -15.61 -18.83
C VAL A 111 10.69 -16.82 -19.67
N LYS A 112 9.75 -16.68 -20.60
CA LYS A 112 9.30 -17.76 -21.49
C LYS A 112 9.13 -17.27 -22.92
N ARG A 113 9.37 -18.14 -23.90
CA ARG A 113 9.11 -17.85 -25.32
C ARG A 113 7.59 -17.88 -25.56
N VAL A 114 7.08 -16.90 -26.31
CA VAL A 114 5.67 -16.90 -26.76
C VAL A 114 5.62 -17.52 -28.15
N GLY A 115 4.78 -18.53 -28.34
CA GLY A 115 4.61 -19.21 -29.62
C GLY A 115 4.11 -18.27 -30.72
N SER A 116 4.59 -18.47 -31.94
CA SER A 116 4.27 -17.66 -33.11
C SER A 116 2.95 -18.11 -33.75
N ASP A 117 1.83 -17.56 -33.31
CA ASP A 117 0.66 -17.45 -34.17
C ASP A 117 0.77 -16.13 -34.94
N HIS A 118 1.23 -16.25 -36.18
CA HIS A 118 1.51 -15.15 -37.10
C HIS A 118 0.26 -14.31 -37.41
N ALA A 119 0.36 -12.97 -37.32
CA ALA A 119 0.33 -12.08 -38.48
C ALA A 119 0.18 -10.59 -38.08
N ALA A 120 1.14 -9.80 -38.56
CA ALA A 120 1.09 -8.41 -39.01
C ALA A 120 0.13 -7.39 -38.37
N ALA A 121 0.74 -6.30 -37.88
CA ALA A 121 0.08 -5.04 -37.55
C ALA A 121 -0.74 -4.45 -38.71
N PRO A 122 -1.76 -3.65 -38.38
CA PRO A 122 -1.78 -2.30 -38.91
C PRO A 122 -1.87 -1.24 -37.81
N ALA A 123 -1.55 -0.01 -38.22
CA ALA A 123 -1.28 1.17 -37.42
C ALA A 123 -2.23 1.40 -36.24
N ALA A 124 -1.63 1.78 -35.10
CA ALA A 124 -2.32 2.14 -33.88
C ALA A 124 -3.37 3.25 -34.15
N PRO A 125 -4.65 3.04 -33.81
CA PRO A 125 -5.51 4.18 -33.54
C PRO A 125 -4.93 4.88 -32.31
N ARG A 126 -4.84 6.21 -32.35
CA ARG A 126 -4.50 7.04 -31.18
C ARG A 126 -5.44 6.65 -30.04
N ARG A 127 -4.99 5.80 -29.12
CA ARG A 127 -5.66 5.56 -27.85
C ARG A 127 -5.39 6.77 -26.98
N GLU A 128 -6.47 7.38 -26.55
CA GLU A 128 -6.56 8.40 -25.53
C GLU A 128 -5.47 8.20 -24.49
N THR A 129 -4.75 9.29 -24.22
CA THR A 129 -3.90 9.44 -23.06
C THR A 129 -4.60 8.78 -21.87
N PRO A 130 -3.95 7.85 -21.13
CA PRO A 130 -4.54 7.38 -19.90
C PRO A 130 -4.89 8.62 -19.09
N SER A 131 -6.17 8.72 -18.68
CA SER A 131 -6.57 9.79 -17.78
C SER A 131 -5.53 9.83 -16.65
N PRO A 132 -5.07 11.03 -16.23
CA PRO A 132 -4.11 11.14 -15.14
C PRO A 132 -4.62 10.31 -13.95
N PRO A 133 -3.72 9.78 -13.08
CA PRO A 133 -4.15 9.10 -11.87
C PRO A 133 -5.23 9.98 -11.24
N ARG A 134 -6.42 9.41 -11.01
CA ARG A 134 -7.50 10.10 -10.31
C ARG A 134 -6.83 10.77 -9.12
N LYS A 135 -6.83 12.11 -9.09
CA LYS A 135 -6.20 12.85 -7.99
C LYS A 135 -6.63 12.17 -6.70
N ALA A 136 -5.66 11.69 -5.91
CA ALA A 136 -5.91 11.22 -4.57
C ALA A 136 -6.85 12.23 -3.91
N ARG A 137 -7.95 11.77 -3.30
CA ARG A 137 -8.88 12.68 -2.63
C ARG A 137 -8.06 13.43 -1.58
N SER A 138 -7.75 14.69 -1.84
CA SER A 138 -6.88 15.55 -1.04
C SER A 138 -7.48 15.95 0.31
N ASP A 139 -8.62 15.35 0.66
CA ASP A 139 -9.53 15.81 1.70
C ASP A 139 -9.77 14.73 2.77
N LEU A 140 -9.14 13.54 2.66
CA LEU A 140 -9.24 12.50 3.68
C LEU A 140 -8.33 12.82 4.86
N THR A 141 -8.90 12.73 6.05
CA THR A 141 -8.24 12.91 7.34
C THR A 141 -8.15 11.58 8.08
N LEU A 142 -6.96 11.03 8.19
CA LEU A 142 -6.68 9.77 8.90
C LEU A 142 -6.15 10.08 10.29
N PHE A 143 -6.68 9.41 11.30
CA PHE A 143 -6.11 9.41 12.65
C PHE A 143 -5.39 8.08 12.90
N VAL A 144 -4.10 8.12 13.19
CA VAL A 144 -3.28 6.93 13.45
C VAL A 144 -3.05 6.80 14.95
N SER A 145 -3.74 5.84 15.57
CA SER A 145 -3.58 5.43 16.96
C SER A 145 -2.54 4.31 17.04
N TYR A 146 -1.57 4.44 17.93
CA TYR A 146 -0.54 3.42 18.16
C TYR A 146 0.08 3.55 19.54
N ARG A 147 0.59 2.44 20.07
CA ARG A 147 1.30 2.43 21.35
C ARG A 147 2.80 2.59 21.12
N ARG A 148 3.38 3.66 21.67
CA ARG A 148 4.79 4.04 21.40
C ARG A 148 5.80 2.99 21.83
N GLU A 149 5.56 2.39 22.98
CA GLU A 149 6.40 1.36 23.57
C GLU A 149 6.35 0.07 22.75
N ASP A 150 5.35 -0.07 21.87
CA ASP A 150 5.09 -1.27 21.10
C ASP A 150 5.56 -1.15 19.63
N SER A 151 5.15 -0.07 18.95
CA SER A 151 5.19 -0.03 17.48
C SER A 151 5.81 1.24 16.87
N ARG A 152 6.43 2.12 17.66
CA ARG A 152 6.89 3.47 17.22
C ARG A 152 7.62 3.48 15.88
N ALA A 153 8.62 2.61 15.69
CA ALA A 153 9.44 2.62 14.48
C ALA A 153 8.63 2.18 13.24
N VAL A 154 7.86 1.10 13.35
CA VAL A 154 7.04 0.58 12.25
C VAL A 154 5.91 1.55 11.91
N THR A 155 5.22 2.09 12.92
CA THR A 155 4.19 3.10 12.72
C THR A 155 4.73 4.35 12.04
N GLY A 156 5.94 4.80 12.39
CA GLY A 156 6.60 5.91 11.68
C GLY A 156 6.70 5.65 10.18
N ARG A 157 7.15 4.46 9.78
CA ARG A 157 7.28 4.06 8.37
C ARG A 157 5.93 3.94 7.66
N ILE A 158 4.89 3.48 8.35
CA ILE A 158 3.52 3.45 7.83
C ILE A 158 3.04 4.89 7.59
N CYS A 159 3.19 5.76 8.59
CA CYS A 159 2.78 7.16 8.53
C CYS A 159 3.51 7.94 7.43
N ASP A 160 4.80 7.70 7.19
CA ASP A 160 5.55 8.35 6.11
C ASP A 160 4.92 8.03 4.74
N ARG A 161 4.50 6.78 4.54
CA ARG A 161 3.84 6.32 3.31
C ARG A 161 2.42 6.86 3.18
N LEU A 162 1.63 6.81 4.25
CA LEU A 162 0.29 7.41 4.26
C LEU A 162 0.37 8.92 4.00
N THR A 163 1.34 9.61 4.59
CA THR A 163 1.58 11.04 4.41
C THR A 163 2.01 11.37 2.97
N ALA A 164 2.86 10.53 2.37
CA ALA A 164 3.26 10.69 0.98
C ALA A 164 2.06 10.55 0.01
N HIS A 165 1.06 9.73 0.36
CA HIS A 165 -0.10 9.47 -0.48
C HIS A 165 -1.28 10.43 -0.24
N PHE A 166 -1.72 10.58 1.01
CA PHE A 166 -2.88 11.41 1.40
C PHE A 166 -2.50 12.87 1.73
N GLY A 167 -1.21 13.18 1.77
CA GLY A 167 -0.69 14.50 2.08
C GLY A 167 -0.54 14.76 3.58
N ARG A 168 0.38 15.67 3.93
CA ARG A 168 0.77 15.99 5.32
C ARG A 168 -0.37 16.51 6.20
N ARG A 169 -1.42 17.08 5.61
CA ARG A 169 -2.59 17.57 6.34
C ARG A 169 -3.66 16.50 6.56
N GLY A 170 -3.58 15.38 5.85
CA GLY A 170 -4.54 14.29 5.90
C GLY A 170 -4.14 13.15 6.83
N VAL A 171 -3.00 13.24 7.54
CA VAL A 171 -2.56 12.18 8.47
C VAL A 171 -2.18 12.81 9.80
N PHE A 172 -2.98 12.52 10.82
CA PHE A 172 -2.75 12.87 12.21
C PHE A 172 -2.28 11.63 12.96
N ARG A 173 -1.30 11.81 13.85
CA ARG A 173 -0.74 10.75 14.68
C ARG A 173 -0.81 11.19 16.13
N ASP A 174 -1.11 10.29 17.05
CA ASP A 174 -1.09 10.65 18.46
C ASP A 174 0.32 10.60 19.10
N VAL A 175 0.44 11.44 20.13
CA VAL A 175 1.42 11.54 21.21
C VAL A 175 2.64 12.48 21.00
N ASP A 176 2.73 13.31 19.94
CA ASP A 176 3.76 14.37 19.87
C ASP A 176 3.26 15.81 20.06
N SER A 177 1.96 16.03 20.29
CA SER A 177 1.43 17.40 20.28
C SER A 177 0.15 17.60 21.10
N ILE A 178 0.13 17.17 22.37
CA ILE A 178 -0.82 17.75 23.33
C ILE A 178 -0.22 19.10 23.76
N PRO A 179 -0.87 20.23 23.47
CA PRO A 179 -0.38 21.53 23.93
C PRO A 179 -0.28 21.57 25.46
N ILE A 180 0.79 22.19 25.97
CA ILE A 180 0.99 22.37 27.41
C ILE A 180 -0.23 23.09 28.01
N GLY A 181 -0.81 22.52 29.08
CA GLY A 181 -1.93 23.11 29.81
C GLY A 181 -3.33 22.72 29.31
N MET A 182 -3.46 21.80 28.36
CA MET A 182 -4.75 21.29 27.87
C MET A 182 -5.06 19.89 28.43
N ASP A 183 -6.34 19.61 28.71
CA ASP A 183 -6.79 18.24 29.01
C ASP A 183 -6.65 17.38 27.75
N PHE A 184 -5.83 16.33 27.83
CA PHE A 184 -5.55 15.46 26.70
C PHE A 184 -6.80 14.73 26.21
N ARG A 185 -7.78 14.46 27.08
CA ARG A 185 -9.01 13.74 26.74
C ARG A 185 -9.89 14.57 25.82
N ASP A 186 -9.99 15.87 26.09
CA ASP A 186 -10.72 16.80 25.23
C ASP A 186 -10.02 16.95 23.89
N LYS A 187 -8.68 17.02 23.89
CA LYS A 187 -7.90 17.10 22.67
C LYS A 187 -8.03 15.86 21.78
N ILE A 188 -8.02 14.67 22.37
CA ILE A 188 -8.25 13.40 21.67
C ILE A 188 -9.63 13.42 20.99
N ARG A 189 -10.68 13.79 21.73
CA ARG A 189 -12.05 13.87 21.21
C ARG A 189 -12.18 14.85 20.04
N GLU A 190 -11.64 16.07 20.19
CA GLU A 190 -11.65 17.08 19.13
C GLU A 190 -10.92 16.64 17.86
N THR A 191 -9.83 15.88 18.02
CA THR A 191 -9.01 15.43 16.88
C THR A 191 -9.69 14.28 16.17
N ILE A 192 -10.30 13.35 16.91
CA ILE A 192 -11.09 12.25 16.36
C ILE A 192 -12.34 12.77 15.65
N ASP A 193 -12.96 13.84 16.13
CA ASP A 193 -14.12 14.48 15.48
C ASP A 193 -13.83 14.97 14.05
N GLN A 194 -12.57 15.18 13.72
CA GLN A 194 -12.13 15.63 12.39
C GLN A 194 -11.72 14.44 11.50
N ALA A 195 -11.57 13.24 12.06
CA ALA A 195 -11.09 12.08 11.33
C ALA A 195 -12.16 11.47 10.42
N ASP A 196 -11.78 11.15 9.19
CA ASP A 196 -12.50 10.28 8.25
C ASP A 196 -12.46 8.83 8.69
N MET A 197 -11.30 8.40 9.18
CA MET A 197 -11.06 7.03 9.63
C MET A 197 -10.00 7.03 10.73
N LEU A 198 -10.07 6.05 11.61
CA LEU A 198 -9.05 5.74 12.58
C LEU A 198 -8.30 4.46 12.16
N VAL A 199 -6.98 4.52 12.09
CA VAL A 199 -6.09 3.39 11.88
C VAL A 199 -5.45 3.03 13.21
N ALA A 200 -5.76 1.85 13.76
CA ALA A 200 -5.23 1.37 15.03
C ALA A 200 -4.08 0.38 14.78
N VAL A 201 -2.83 0.80 15.01
CA VAL A 201 -1.66 -0.05 14.82
C VAL A 201 -1.39 -0.88 16.07
N ILE A 202 -1.49 -2.19 15.92
CA ILE A 202 -1.38 -3.20 16.97
C ILE A 202 -0.08 -3.99 16.74
N GLY A 203 0.88 -3.85 17.65
CA GLY A 203 2.05 -4.70 17.72
C GLY A 203 1.93 -5.78 18.81
N PRO A 204 2.97 -6.60 19.00
CA PRO A 204 2.87 -7.84 19.78
C PRO A 204 2.58 -7.65 21.26
N ARG A 205 2.88 -6.46 21.83
CA ARG A 205 2.67 -6.18 23.26
C ARG A 205 1.51 -5.22 23.50
N TRP A 206 0.73 -4.90 22.48
CA TRP A 206 -0.29 -3.86 22.52
C TRP A 206 -1.29 -4.02 23.68
N VAL A 207 -1.71 -5.26 23.97
CA VAL A 207 -2.62 -5.62 25.08
C VAL A 207 -1.94 -5.78 26.44
N ASP A 208 -0.65 -6.16 26.47
CA ASP A 208 0.04 -6.58 27.69
C ASP A 208 0.93 -5.49 28.30
N ILE A 209 1.09 -4.34 27.64
CA ILE A 209 1.89 -3.24 28.17
C ILE A 209 1.28 -2.73 29.48
N ARG A 210 2.14 -2.64 30.49
CA ARG A 210 1.81 -2.21 31.84
C ARG A 210 2.33 -0.81 32.14
N ASP A 211 1.67 -0.11 33.05
CA ASP A 211 2.14 1.15 33.59
C ASP A 211 3.22 0.96 34.66
N GLN A 212 3.63 2.06 35.30
CA GLN A 212 4.64 2.04 36.38
C GLN A 212 4.20 1.30 37.65
N HIS A 213 2.90 1.06 37.82
CA HIS A 213 2.32 0.33 38.95
C HIS A 213 2.11 -1.15 38.62
N GLY A 214 2.40 -1.57 37.39
CA GLY A 214 2.21 -2.94 36.92
C GLY A 214 0.80 -3.23 36.41
N GLU A 215 -0.06 -2.22 36.28
CA GLU A 215 -1.42 -2.40 35.78
C GLU A 215 -1.45 -2.38 34.25
N VAL A 216 -2.29 -3.23 33.64
CA VAL A 216 -2.45 -3.26 32.18
C VAL A 216 -3.01 -1.94 31.69
N ARG A 217 -2.30 -1.25 30.80
CA ARG A 217 -2.67 0.10 30.38
C ARG A 217 -4.05 0.15 29.73
N LEU A 218 -4.37 -0.80 28.83
CA LEU A 218 -5.70 -0.85 28.21
C LEU A 218 -6.83 -1.01 29.23
N ALA A 219 -6.59 -1.62 30.40
CA ALA A 219 -7.61 -1.73 31.44
C ALA A 219 -7.90 -0.38 32.12
N GLN A 220 -6.98 0.58 32.03
CA GLN A 220 -7.12 1.92 32.61
C GLN A 220 -8.07 2.78 31.75
N PRO A 221 -9.10 3.42 32.35
CA PRO A 221 -9.99 4.32 31.63
C PRO A 221 -9.29 5.53 30.98
N GLU A 222 -8.15 5.93 31.51
CA GLU A 222 -7.35 7.08 31.07
C GLU A 222 -6.28 6.74 30.01
N ASP A 223 -6.15 5.49 29.57
CA ASP A 223 -5.23 5.14 28.49
C ASP A 223 -5.66 5.80 27.18
N TYR A 224 -4.75 6.54 26.56
CA TYR A 224 -5.04 7.33 25.37
C TYR A 224 -5.50 6.44 24.20
N VAL A 225 -4.85 5.30 23.97
CA VAL A 225 -5.24 4.36 22.90
C VAL A 225 -6.67 3.86 23.10
N ARG A 226 -7.02 3.51 24.35
CA ARG A 226 -8.39 3.13 24.69
C ARG A 226 -9.38 4.25 24.39
N LEU A 227 -9.12 5.45 24.91
CA LEU A 227 -9.99 6.62 24.73
C LEU A 227 -10.20 6.96 23.25
N GLU A 228 -9.15 6.79 22.43
CA GLU A 228 -9.21 7.05 21.00
C GLU A 228 -10.14 6.07 20.28
N ILE A 229 -9.93 4.77 20.50
CA ILE A 229 -10.72 3.73 19.83
C ILE A 229 -12.17 3.79 20.31
N GLU A 230 -12.42 3.96 21.62
CA GLU A 230 -13.77 4.15 22.17
C GLU A 230 -14.47 5.35 21.53
N SER A 231 -13.77 6.48 21.41
CA SER A 231 -14.33 7.70 20.82
C SER A 231 -14.68 7.51 19.35
N ALA A 232 -13.84 6.82 18.57
CA ALA A 232 -14.10 6.53 17.16
C ALA A 232 -15.29 5.59 17.00
N LEU A 233 -15.33 4.49 17.76
CA LEU A 233 -16.43 3.52 17.74
C LEU A 233 -17.77 4.18 18.13
N ALA A 234 -17.79 4.96 19.21
CA ALA A 234 -18.99 5.65 19.68
C ALA A 234 -19.56 6.65 18.65
N LYS A 235 -18.69 7.22 17.81
CA LYS A 235 -19.06 8.19 16.76
C LYS A 235 -19.34 7.53 15.41
N GLY A 236 -19.19 6.22 15.29
CA GLY A 236 -19.33 5.50 14.02
C GLY A 236 -18.25 5.87 12.99
N ILE A 237 -17.11 6.37 13.45
CA ILE A 237 -15.95 6.60 12.58
C ILE A 237 -15.36 5.23 12.23
N PRO A 238 -15.12 4.91 10.94
CA PRO A 238 -14.51 3.65 10.56
C PRO A 238 -13.17 3.43 11.26
N VAL A 239 -13.04 2.30 11.95
CA VAL A 239 -11.82 1.87 12.62
C VAL A 239 -11.20 0.72 11.82
N ILE A 240 -9.93 0.85 11.46
CA ILE A 240 -9.15 -0.15 10.72
C ILE A 240 -8.04 -0.67 11.64
N PRO A 241 -8.20 -1.88 12.21
CA PRO A 241 -7.11 -2.54 12.93
C PRO A 241 -5.98 -2.92 11.94
N VAL A 242 -4.75 -2.57 12.28
CA VAL A 242 -3.55 -2.89 11.51
C VAL A 242 -2.60 -3.69 12.38
N LEU A 243 -2.46 -4.97 12.06
CA LEU A 243 -1.57 -5.90 12.75
C LEU A 243 -0.18 -5.83 12.14
N ILE A 244 0.83 -5.63 12.99
CA ILE A 244 2.24 -5.63 12.58
C ILE A 244 3.02 -6.68 13.36
N ASP A 245 4.19 -7.05 12.85
CA ASP A 245 5.15 -7.86 13.61
C ASP A 245 4.56 -9.18 14.16
N ASP A 246 3.68 -9.80 13.37
CA ASP A 246 2.98 -11.05 13.69
C ASP A 246 2.03 -10.95 14.90
N ALA A 247 1.62 -9.72 15.27
CA ALA A 247 0.65 -9.48 16.32
C ALA A 247 -0.70 -10.14 15.98
N PRO A 248 -1.28 -10.90 16.91
CA PRO A 248 -2.63 -11.42 16.73
C PRO A 248 -3.67 -10.31 16.94
N MET A 249 -4.86 -10.50 16.39
CA MET A 249 -6.01 -9.67 16.77
C MET A 249 -6.37 -9.96 18.24
N PRO A 250 -6.55 -8.93 19.09
CA PRO A 250 -6.95 -9.13 20.48
C PRO A 250 -8.28 -9.86 20.62
N GLY A 251 -8.34 -10.83 21.55
CA GLY A 251 -9.59 -11.47 21.96
C GLY A 251 -10.43 -10.54 22.84
N THR A 252 -11.74 -10.80 22.93
CA THR A 252 -12.66 -10.00 23.77
C THR A 252 -12.32 -10.07 25.26
N ASP A 253 -11.68 -11.15 25.70
CA ASP A 253 -11.20 -11.37 27.07
C ASP A 253 -9.93 -10.56 27.42
N GLN A 254 -9.21 -10.08 26.39
CA GLN A 254 -8.03 -9.24 26.53
C GLN A 254 -8.36 -7.74 26.45
N LEU A 255 -9.62 -7.40 26.21
CA LEU A 255 -10.10 -6.03 26.03
C LEU A 255 -11.04 -5.62 27.16
N PRO A 256 -11.05 -4.32 27.55
CA PRO A 256 -12.14 -3.77 28.35
C PRO A 256 -13.49 -3.97 27.66
N GLU A 257 -14.57 -4.09 28.44
CA GLU A 257 -15.94 -4.27 27.93
C GLU A 257 -16.33 -3.21 26.88
N SER A 258 -15.93 -1.96 27.11
CA SER A 258 -16.16 -0.84 26.20
C SER A 258 -15.48 -0.97 24.83
N LEU A 259 -14.45 -1.82 24.72
CA LEU A 259 -13.74 -2.12 23.48
C LEU A 259 -14.09 -3.49 22.90
N ALA A 260 -15.06 -4.22 23.44
CA ALA A 260 -15.40 -5.56 22.97
C ALA A 260 -15.73 -5.61 21.46
N GLN A 261 -16.35 -4.56 20.91
CA GLN A 261 -16.65 -4.48 19.47
C GLN A 261 -15.39 -4.41 18.59
N PHE A 262 -14.28 -3.90 19.11
CA PHE A 262 -13.02 -3.79 18.38
C PHE A 262 -12.49 -5.16 17.95
N ALA A 263 -12.65 -6.19 18.79
CA ALA A 263 -12.22 -7.57 18.50
C ALA A 263 -12.89 -8.19 17.27
N TYR A 264 -14.08 -7.68 16.88
CA TYR A 264 -14.85 -8.19 15.74
C TYR A 264 -14.59 -7.43 14.44
N LEU A 265 -13.71 -6.42 14.46
CA LEU A 265 -13.32 -5.70 13.26
C LEU A 265 -12.36 -6.52 12.41
N ASN A 266 -12.53 -6.46 11.08
CA ASN A 266 -11.60 -7.06 10.15
C ASN A 266 -10.27 -6.29 10.18
N ALA A 267 -9.20 -6.99 10.53
CA ALA A 267 -7.87 -6.43 10.59
C ALA A 267 -7.11 -6.59 9.26
N LEU A 268 -6.23 -5.64 8.96
CA LEU A 268 -5.24 -5.74 7.90
C LEU A 268 -3.88 -6.08 8.50
N PHE A 269 -3.23 -7.12 7.97
CA PHE A 269 -1.87 -7.49 8.38
C PHE A 269 -0.83 -6.81 7.48
N ILE A 270 0.12 -6.10 8.07
CA ILE A 270 1.31 -5.58 7.39
C ILE A 270 2.48 -6.51 7.73
N PRO A 271 2.97 -7.30 6.76
CA PRO A 271 4.10 -8.19 7.01
C PRO A 271 5.38 -7.43 7.31
N ARG A 272 6.35 -8.15 7.88
CA ARG A 272 7.73 -7.67 7.98
C ARG A 272 8.38 -7.56 6.60
N GLU A 273 9.61 -7.07 6.58
CA GLU A 273 10.43 -7.13 5.36
C GLU A 273 10.53 -8.57 4.83
N PRO A 274 10.54 -8.76 3.50
CA PRO A 274 10.61 -7.73 2.44
C PRO A 274 9.25 -7.19 1.97
N PHE A 275 8.13 -7.64 2.57
CA PHE A 275 6.77 -7.37 2.07
C PHE A 275 6.08 -6.19 2.76
N PHE A 276 6.75 -5.52 3.71
CA PHE A 276 6.24 -4.36 4.44
C PHE A 276 5.57 -3.33 3.52
N HIS A 277 6.26 -2.94 2.46
CA HIS A 277 5.75 -1.93 1.53
C HIS A 277 4.47 -2.35 0.82
N ALA A 278 4.34 -3.63 0.44
CA ALA A 278 3.12 -4.16 -0.18
C ALA A 278 1.95 -4.18 0.82
N GLY A 279 2.22 -4.48 2.10
CA GLY A 279 1.21 -4.38 3.16
C GLY A 279 0.71 -2.94 3.34
N VAL A 280 1.61 -1.95 3.29
CA VAL A 280 1.24 -0.53 3.38
C VAL A 280 0.47 -0.07 2.13
N ASP A 281 0.86 -0.52 0.93
CA ASP A 281 0.11 -0.25 -0.30
C ASP A 281 -1.31 -0.82 -0.22
N LYS A 282 -1.46 -2.03 0.34
CA LYS A 282 -2.77 -2.61 0.60
C LYS A 282 -3.60 -1.78 1.57
N LEU A 283 -2.99 -1.27 2.64
CA LEU A 283 -3.67 -0.38 3.59
C LEU A 283 -4.21 0.88 2.90
N ILE A 284 -3.41 1.49 2.01
CA ILE A 284 -3.82 2.66 1.23
C ILE A 284 -5.04 2.32 0.36
N GLU A 285 -5.00 1.20 -0.37
CA GLU A 285 -6.11 0.75 -1.22
C GLU A 285 -7.41 0.55 -0.43
N GLU A 286 -7.34 -0.09 0.75
CA GLU A 286 -8.52 -0.31 1.59
C GLU A 286 -9.10 1.01 2.13
N ILE A 287 -8.24 1.95 2.54
CA ILE A 287 -8.67 3.30 2.95
C ILE A 287 -9.39 4.02 1.81
N GLU A 288 -8.86 3.96 0.58
CA GLU A 288 -9.50 4.59 -0.58
C GLU A 288 -10.85 3.94 -0.92
N GLN A 289 -10.96 2.63 -0.80
CA GLN A 289 -12.21 1.90 -1.03
C GLN A 289 -13.27 2.27 0.01
N LEU A 290 -12.91 2.29 1.29
CA LEU A 290 -13.83 2.71 2.36
C LEU A 290 -14.29 4.16 2.16
N ALA A 291 -13.38 5.04 1.73
CA ALA A 291 -13.71 6.44 1.44
C ALA A 291 -14.62 6.60 0.22
N GLY A 292 -14.51 5.70 -0.75
CA GLY A 292 -15.37 5.66 -1.94
C GLY A 292 -16.83 5.28 -1.66
N HIS A 293 -17.07 4.51 -0.60
CA HIS A 293 -18.40 4.03 -0.20
C HIS A 293 -19.04 4.82 0.94
N ALA A 294 -18.30 5.71 1.61
CA ALA A 294 -18.84 6.56 2.66
C ALA A 294 -19.79 7.63 2.08
N PRO A 295 -21.02 7.80 2.61
CA PRO A 295 -21.90 8.90 2.21
C PRO A 295 -21.20 10.23 2.53
N GLN A 296 -20.89 11.01 1.49
CA GLN A 296 -20.25 12.31 1.62
C GLN A 296 -21.20 13.31 2.29
N ALA A 297 -20.98 13.59 3.56
CA ALA A 297 -21.39 14.82 4.19
C ALA A 297 -20.27 15.27 5.15
N ARG A 298 -19.34 16.10 4.69
CA ARG A 298 -18.30 16.65 5.58
C ARG A 298 -18.17 18.16 5.45
N LYS A 299 -18.10 18.78 6.64
CA LYS A 299 -18.05 20.21 6.92
C LYS A 299 -16.76 20.81 6.34
N GLN A 300 -16.85 22.04 5.83
CA GLN A 300 -15.69 22.77 5.31
C GLN A 300 -14.83 23.28 6.48
N PHE A 301 -13.53 23.48 6.27
CA PHE A 301 -12.61 24.01 7.29
C PHE A 301 -11.76 25.16 6.74
N CYS A 302 -11.35 26.07 7.63
CA CYS A 302 -10.52 27.20 7.27
C CYS A 302 -9.07 26.76 7.01
N VAL A 303 -8.58 26.98 5.78
CA VAL A 303 -7.19 26.66 5.36
C VAL A 303 -6.10 27.42 6.12
N GLY A 304 -6.47 28.43 6.91
CA GLY A 304 -5.53 29.22 7.70
C GLY A 304 -5.32 28.71 9.13
N CYS A 305 -6.38 28.31 9.82
CA CYS A 305 -6.34 27.97 11.25
C CYS A 305 -7.00 26.64 11.60
N GLY A 306 -7.61 25.95 10.63
CA GLY A 306 -8.29 24.67 10.85
C GLY A 306 -9.67 24.77 11.50
N SER A 307 -10.19 25.96 11.79
CA SER A 307 -11.53 26.10 12.37
C SER A 307 -12.63 25.63 11.40
N PRO A 308 -13.70 24.98 11.90
CA PRO A 308 -14.82 24.55 11.07
C PRO A 308 -15.55 25.75 10.47
N LEU A 309 -16.03 25.58 9.23
CA LEU A 309 -16.83 26.53 8.48
C LEU A 309 -18.24 25.99 8.28
N ALA A 310 -19.24 26.82 8.56
CA ALA A 310 -20.62 26.57 8.18
C ALA A 310 -20.80 26.74 6.66
N ALA A 311 -21.83 26.10 6.09
CA ALA A 311 -22.13 26.21 4.67
C ALA A 311 -22.44 27.66 4.28
N GLY A 312 -21.77 28.18 3.24
CA GLY A 312 -21.95 29.56 2.75
C GLY A 312 -21.23 30.65 3.55
N GLN A 313 -20.42 30.28 4.54
CA GLN A 313 -19.67 31.21 5.37
C GLN A 313 -18.51 31.86 4.57
N ARG A 314 -18.54 33.20 4.41
CA ARG A 314 -17.56 33.95 3.58
C ARG A 314 -16.23 34.23 4.28
N PHE A 315 -16.21 34.16 5.62
CA PHE A 315 -15.03 34.43 6.45
C PHE A 315 -14.97 33.47 7.64
N CYS A 316 -13.77 32.99 7.96
CA CYS A 316 -13.54 32.13 9.12
C CYS A 316 -13.79 32.90 10.43
N THR A 317 -14.65 32.36 11.29
CA THR A 317 -14.93 32.93 12.62
C THR A 317 -13.79 32.74 13.62
N GLY A 318 -12.87 31.80 13.37
CA GLY A 318 -11.71 31.55 14.25
C GLY A 318 -10.51 32.46 13.97
N CYS A 319 -10.23 32.80 12.70
CA CYS A 319 -9.04 33.60 12.35
C CYS A 319 -9.31 34.79 11.41
N GLY A 320 -10.56 35.06 11.04
CA GLY A 320 -10.95 36.19 10.20
C GLY A 320 -10.56 36.08 8.72
N ARG A 321 -9.89 34.99 8.29
CA ARG A 321 -9.48 34.85 6.89
C ARG A 321 -10.68 34.60 5.96
N PRO A 322 -10.68 35.18 4.75
CA PRO A 322 -11.68 34.87 3.73
C PRO A 322 -11.59 33.39 3.35
N THR A 323 -12.74 32.75 3.23
CA THR A 323 -12.85 31.37 2.74
C THR A 323 -12.71 31.36 1.22
N THR A 324 -12.08 30.35 0.63
CA THR A 324 -11.80 30.27 -0.83
C THR A 324 -13.04 30.02 -1.70
N ALA A 325 -14.22 30.48 -1.26
CA ALA A 325 -15.44 30.54 -2.05
C ALA A 325 -15.71 32.00 -2.44
N ALA A 326 -15.06 32.42 -3.51
CA ALA A 326 -15.52 33.49 -4.39
C ALA A 326 -15.45 32.96 -5.84
#